data_AF-A0A432XDN6-F1
#
_entry.id   AF-A0A432XDN6-F1
#
_cell.length_a   1.000
_cell.length_b   1.000
_cell.length_c   1.000
_cell.angle_alpha   90.00
_cell.angle_beta   90.00
_cell.angle_gamma   90.00
#
_symmetry.space_group_name_H-M   'P 1'
#
loop_
_entity.id
_entity.type
_entity.pdbx_description
1 polymer ?
#
loop_
_entity_poly.entity_id
_entity_poly.type
_entity_poly.pdbx_seq_one_letter_code
_entity_poly.pdbx_strand_id
1 'polypeptide(L)'
;MLFRQRTEDVNMKIKSLAKSLMYCGLVTALTACSSSGIDRSDLDETIQRYHAVVLDQEPVTLNSRVPEGMVTGASYGLFDELDGDSEDMISGVLAGVLVGGVVSALADGSNEAIRYRLYHQGKGEFAVISKQQLDEDVQCVEVHQAQQVKLYAVDAEFCQQAQNEASVKAVYGAQVQRMGSNDWRTATVIIEGDSIAAVTEINEEIPAGAQLIDARDTWLIPGLIDGHVHLSQSGSAFTRPDIIGATALHSYDQDQAWLTNQLPDILHDYLRLGITTIADLGGPTQRLHSRNQLDCTTGCPTILSAGELISVVPVAPLTGNDGPTFMTTQTPAEATAAVKMQRGFGAQISKFVFTNEGGLSPQQLQQHFYAAMAEAKAHGQIVAVHAQDLDYAKAAIRAGADILVHGVMTAAIDREFIELAQAHDVTYMPTLTAYEHYLSIFKQQLTFTEFEQRFADAYVLNSFVELQENLPATEQMFQIFTRYVPLVDASPEERSALSAQEQAIVQQLEALFSQRILQVQFSNLRAALEAGLKVGFGTDAGNPGTLHAVAVAEEIRAWQRAGVDAAAIFQALTIGNALAFDMAQQQGGIAQGKTATFNLLQRDPLEDPQALLAPTHVFQGGSLVYVADDSL
;
A
#
# COMPACT_ATOMS: atom_id res chain seq x y z
N MET A 1 17.12 3.88 -23.31
CA MET A 1 17.15 5.36 -23.26
C MET A 1 18.40 5.90 -23.96
N LEU A 2 19.60 5.64 -23.43
CA LEU A 2 20.88 5.83 -24.16
C LEU A 2 20.82 5.27 -25.61
N PHE A 3 21.38 6.04 -26.55
CA PHE A 3 21.81 5.70 -27.93
C PHE A 3 20.85 5.59 -29.15
N ARG A 4 19.53 5.38 -29.07
CA ARG A 4 18.72 5.02 -30.28
C ARG A 4 18.47 6.13 -31.34
N GLN A 5 19.14 7.28 -31.31
CA GLN A 5 18.74 8.49 -32.07
C GLN A 5 19.56 8.81 -33.34
N ARG A 6 20.13 7.83 -34.06
CA ARG A 6 21.00 8.08 -35.24
C ARG A 6 20.59 7.43 -36.58
N THR A 7 19.42 6.79 -36.67
CA THR A 7 19.13 5.84 -37.78
C THR A 7 17.79 6.00 -38.51
N GLU A 8 16.93 6.96 -38.18
CA GLU A 8 15.53 6.97 -38.65
C GLU A 8 15.15 8.05 -39.69
N ASP A 9 16.14 8.67 -40.36
CA ASP A 9 15.94 9.78 -41.32
C ASP A 9 15.55 9.33 -42.75
N VAL A 10 14.92 8.15 -42.91
CA VAL A 10 14.76 7.48 -44.22
C VAL A 10 13.31 7.14 -44.60
N ASN A 11 12.43 6.75 -43.66
CA ASN A 11 11.18 6.02 -43.98
C ASN A 11 9.87 6.84 -43.90
N MET A 12 9.90 8.17 -44.00
CA MET A 12 8.67 8.99 -44.08
C MET A 12 8.08 9.11 -45.50
N LYS A 13 7.18 8.18 -45.87
CA LYS A 13 6.17 8.24 -46.98
C LYS A 13 5.36 6.94 -46.91
N ILE A 14 4.05 6.89 -46.63
CA ILE A 14 2.91 7.59 -47.27
C ILE A 14 1.70 7.74 -46.28
N LYS A 15 0.82 8.71 -46.54
CA LYS A 15 -0.42 9.10 -45.82
C LYS A 15 -1.69 8.57 -46.56
N SER A 16 -2.96 8.59 -46.09
CA SER A 16 -3.69 8.68 -44.79
C SER A 16 -5.22 8.81 -45.08
N LEU A 17 -6.10 8.86 -44.05
CA LEU A 17 -7.55 9.29 -44.08
C LEU A 17 -8.59 8.28 -44.67
N ALA A 18 -9.93 8.34 -44.47
CA ALA A 18 -10.88 8.77 -43.39
C ALA A 18 -12.36 8.55 -43.92
N LYS A 19 -13.54 8.80 -43.28
CA LYS A 19 -14.00 9.27 -41.94
C LYS A 19 -15.56 9.08 -41.78
N SER A 20 -16.07 8.83 -40.55
CA SER A 20 -17.34 9.39 -39.98
C SER A 20 -18.74 9.08 -40.62
N LEU A 21 -19.97 9.37 -40.08
CA LEU A 21 -20.52 10.11 -38.89
C LEU A 21 -22.04 9.74 -38.62
N MET A 22 -22.57 9.98 -37.38
CA MET A 22 -23.99 10.33 -37.00
C MET A 22 -25.17 9.28 -37.14
N TYR A 23 -26.38 9.39 -36.51
CA TYR A 23 -27.07 10.44 -35.68
C TYR A 23 -28.29 9.92 -34.81
N CYS A 24 -28.53 10.53 -33.62
CA CYS A 24 -29.81 11.02 -32.99
C CYS A 24 -30.98 10.15 -32.39
N GLY A 25 -31.58 10.65 -31.28
CA GLY A 25 -32.95 10.36 -30.73
C GLY A 25 -32.97 9.85 -29.26
N LEU A 26 -33.43 10.50 -28.16
CA LEU A 26 -34.69 11.20 -27.74
C LEU A 26 -35.93 10.26 -27.51
N VAL A 27 -36.78 10.32 -26.45
CA VAL A 27 -36.83 11.16 -25.20
C VAL A 27 -37.87 10.64 -24.14
N THR A 28 -37.67 10.85 -22.81
CA THR A 28 -38.64 10.77 -21.64
C THR A 28 -39.47 9.47 -21.37
N ALA A 29 -40.21 9.20 -20.26
CA ALA A 29 -40.21 9.45 -18.78
C ALA A 29 -41.50 8.74 -18.18
N LEU A 30 -42.06 8.82 -16.94
CA LEU A 30 -41.84 9.50 -15.63
C LEU A 30 -42.85 8.91 -14.55
N THR A 31 -42.51 8.82 -13.24
CA THR A 31 -43.41 8.68 -12.01
C THR A 31 -44.36 7.44 -11.85
N ALA A 32 -44.97 7.09 -10.69
CA ALA A 32 -44.64 7.11 -9.24
C ALA A 32 -45.81 6.55 -8.35
N CYS A 33 -45.57 6.24 -7.06
CA CYS A 33 -46.56 6.02 -5.95
C CYS A 33 -47.48 4.76 -5.99
N SER A 34 -48.04 4.20 -4.88
CA SER A 34 -47.84 4.40 -3.42
C SER A 34 -48.48 3.27 -2.56
N SER A 35 -47.95 3.11 -1.33
CA SER A 35 -48.40 2.35 -0.13
C SER A 35 -49.85 1.85 0.08
N SER A 36 -49.97 0.76 0.84
CA SER A 36 -50.91 0.63 1.98
C SER A 36 -50.31 -0.24 3.10
N GLY A 37 -50.79 -0.12 4.34
CA GLY A 37 -50.27 -0.80 5.54
C GLY A 37 -51.29 -1.70 6.24
N ILE A 38 -50.86 -2.38 7.32
CA ILE A 38 -51.69 -3.30 8.12
C ILE A 38 -51.49 -3.03 9.62
N ASP A 39 -52.59 -3.07 10.37
CA ASP A 39 -52.66 -2.92 11.84
C ASP A 39 -52.54 -4.28 12.55
N ARG A 40 -51.98 -4.29 13.77
CA ARG A 40 -51.90 -5.45 14.67
C ARG A 40 -51.88 -5.03 16.15
N SER A 41 -53.02 -5.18 16.81
CA SER A 41 -53.09 -5.30 18.26
C SER A 41 -53.01 -6.77 18.66
N ASP A 42 -51.92 -7.18 19.30
CA ASP A 42 -51.86 -8.28 20.28
C ASP A 42 -50.50 -8.19 20.99
N LEU A 43 -50.50 -8.25 22.33
CA LEU A 43 -49.31 -8.22 23.18
C LEU A 43 -49.52 -9.18 24.34
N ASP A 44 -48.67 -10.20 24.44
CA ASP A 44 -48.23 -10.74 25.74
C ASP A 44 -46.86 -11.43 25.59
N GLU A 45 -46.07 -11.37 26.67
CA GLU A 45 -44.72 -11.95 26.87
C GLU A 45 -43.76 -12.02 25.64
N THR A 46 -43.07 -10.91 25.37
CA THR A 46 -42.01 -10.85 24.34
C THR A 46 -40.71 -11.52 24.79
N ILE A 47 -40.55 -12.83 24.53
CA ILE A 47 -39.25 -13.51 24.61
C ILE A 47 -38.29 -12.85 23.60
N GLN A 48 -37.21 -12.22 24.07
CA GLN A 48 -36.19 -11.70 23.17
C GLN A 48 -35.19 -12.80 22.84
N ARG A 49 -34.98 -13.06 21.54
CA ARG A 49 -33.91 -13.92 21.04
C ARG A 49 -32.99 -13.12 20.12
N TYR A 50 -31.69 -13.30 20.28
CA TYR A 50 -30.68 -12.58 19.50
C TYR A 50 -29.34 -13.34 19.54
N HIS A 51 -28.57 -13.28 18.46
CA HIS A 51 -27.25 -13.89 18.40
C HIS A 51 -26.19 -12.97 19.01
N ALA A 52 -25.27 -13.51 19.80
CA ALA A 52 -24.17 -12.78 20.41
C ALA A 52 -22.84 -13.52 20.20
N VAL A 53 -21.78 -12.76 19.96
CA VAL A 53 -20.41 -13.29 19.89
C VAL A 53 -19.92 -13.56 21.31
N VAL A 54 -19.24 -14.68 21.52
CA VAL A 54 -18.54 -15.00 22.78
C VAL A 54 -17.16 -14.35 22.74
N LEU A 55 -16.91 -13.42 23.67
CA LEU A 55 -15.61 -12.73 23.79
C LEU A 55 -14.65 -13.48 24.71
N ASP A 56 -15.18 -14.11 25.76
CA ASP A 56 -14.42 -14.74 26.85
C ASP A 56 -15.32 -15.67 27.69
N GLN A 57 -14.72 -16.68 28.33
CA GLN A 57 -15.38 -17.69 29.17
C GLN A 57 -14.61 -17.89 30.49
N GLU A 58 -14.90 -17.09 31.52
CA GLU A 58 -14.19 -17.16 32.81
C GLU A 58 -14.91 -18.05 33.84
N PRO A 59 -14.26 -19.06 34.45
CA PRO A 59 -14.80 -19.74 35.64
C PRO A 59 -14.89 -18.79 36.85
N VAL A 60 -16.05 -18.75 37.51
CA VAL A 60 -16.34 -17.87 38.65
C VAL A 60 -16.99 -18.62 39.81
N THR A 61 -16.68 -18.22 41.04
CA THR A 61 -17.30 -18.77 42.26
C THR A 61 -18.24 -17.74 42.90
N LEU A 62 -19.52 -18.10 43.00
CA LEU A 62 -20.56 -17.34 43.68
C LEU A 62 -20.37 -17.45 45.20
N ASN A 63 -20.69 -16.38 45.94
CA ASN A 63 -20.35 -16.29 47.36
C ASN A 63 -21.61 -16.10 48.22
N SER A 64 -21.85 -17.04 49.15
CA SER A 64 -23.15 -17.24 49.82
C SER A 64 -23.13 -16.90 51.32
N ARG A 65 -22.28 -15.96 51.76
CA ARG A 65 -22.15 -15.58 53.18
C ARG A 65 -22.51 -14.11 53.43
N VAL A 66 -23.57 -13.89 54.20
CA VAL A 66 -23.78 -12.63 54.94
C VAL A 66 -22.86 -12.62 56.17
N PRO A 67 -22.11 -11.55 56.44
CA PRO A 67 -21.36 -11.42 57.69
C PRO A 67 -22.30 -11.08 58.85
N GLU A 68 -22.36 -11.93 59.88
CA GLU A 68 -23.05 -11.57 61.13
C GLU A 68 -22.25 -10.48 61.88
N GLY A 69 -22.89 -9.33 62.10
CA GLY A 69 -22.52 -8.39 63.15
C GLY A 69 -21.56 -7.25 62.78
N MET A 70 -22.10 -6.16 62.22
CA MET A 70 -21.64 -4.82 62.59
C MET A 70 -22.80 -3.82 62.56
N VAL A 71 -22.95 -3.02 63.62
CA VAL A 71 -24.02 -2.03 63.80
C VAL A 71 -23.44 -0.61 63.78
N THR A 72 -24.21 0.32 63.20
CA THR A 72 -24.07 1.79 63.07
C THR A 72 -23.47 2.32 61.76
N GLY A 73 -24.19 3.24 61.08
CA GLY A 73 -23.56 4.03 60.00
C GLY A 73 -24.37 4.77 58.93
N ALA A 74 -25.72 4.91 59.02
CA ALA A 74 -26.57 5.65 58.06
C ALA A 74 -26.70 5.05 56.63
N SER A 75 -27.78 5.24 55.85
CA SER A 75 -29.16 5.67 56.17
C SER A 75 -30.13 5.42 54.99
N TYR A 76 -31.35 4.94 55.29
CA TYR A 76 -32.51 4.72 54.38
C TYR A 76 -32.35 3.70 53.23
N GLY A 77 -33.25 2.72 53.05
CA GLY A 77 -34.33 2.26 53.94
C GLY A 77 -35.35 1.31 53.29
N LEU A 78 -35.85 0.35 54.09
CA LEU A 78 -36.89 -0.67 53.81
C LEU A 78 -36.57 -1.69 52.68
N PHE A 79 -36.99 -2.96 52.77
CA PHE A 79 -37.97 -3.58 53.68
C PHE A 79 -37.38 -4.64 54.63
N ASP A 80 -38.12 -4.91 55.72
CA ASP A 80 -37.88 -6.00 56.66
C ASP A 80 -38.69 -7.27 56.29
N GLU A 81 -38.34 -8.40 56.92
CA GLU A 81 -39.11 -9.65 57.08
C GLU A 81 -39.65 -10.35 55.81
N LEU A 82 -38.94 -11.41 55.38
CA LEU A 82 -39.54 -12.59 54.76
C LEU A 82 -39.14 -13.85 55.55
N ASP A 83 -40.13 -14.68 55.86
CA ASP A 83 -39.99 -15.92 56.63
C ASP A 83 -39.48 -17.07 55.75
N GLY A 84 -38.85 -18.07 56.35
CA GLY A 84 -38.10 -19.10 55.64
C GLY A 84 -38.80 -20.44 55.52
N ASP A 85 -39.55 -20.68 54.43
CA ASP A 85 -39.82 -22.04 53.95
C ASP A 85 -40.20 -22.09 52.45
N SER A 86 -39.41 -22.85 51.66
CA SER A 86 -39.66 -23.31 50.27
C SER A 86 -39.81 -22.30 49.10
N GLU A 87 -39.20 -22.68 47.97
CA GLU A 87 -39.27 -22.15 46.59
C GLU A 87 -38.83 -20.69 46.29
N ASP A 88 -39.04 -19.70 47.17
CA ASP A 88 -38.60 -18.31 46.90
C ASP A 88 -37.12 -18.06 47.26
N MET A 89 -36.22 -18.28 46.30
CA MET A 89 -34.79 -17.91 46.43
C MET A 89 -34.23 -17.11 45.23
N ILE A 90 -35.06 -16.24 44.62
CA ILE A 90 -34.67 -15.35 43.51
C ILE A 90 -34.64 -13.88 43.97
N SER A 91 -33.66 -13.51 44.81
CA SER A 91 -33.24 -12.10 45.02
C SER A 91 -31.88 -11.96 45.73
N GLY A 92 -30.93 -12.87 45.45
CA GLY A 92 -29.55 -12.78 45.99
C GLY A 92 -28.76 -11.60 45.41
N VAL A 93 -28.81 -10.43 46.06
CA VAL A 93 -28.08 -9.23 45.65
C VAL A 93 -26.57 -9.43 45.80
N LEU A 94 -25.84 -9.47 44.68
CA LEU A 94 -24.39 -9.46 44.67
C LEU A 94 -23.84 -8.06 44.96
N ALA A 95 -23.36 -7.86 46.20
CA ALA A 95 -22.67 -6.65 46.62
C ALA A 95 -21.25 -6.59 46.03
N GLY A 96 -21.11 -6.12 44.78
CA GLY A 96 -19.80 -5.97 44.13
C GLY A 96 -19.86 -5.56 42.66
N VAL A 97 -20.05 -4.26 42.41
CA VAL A 97 -19.81 -3.53 41.14
C VAL A 97 -19.97 -4.36 39.85
N LEU A 98 -21.22 -4.53 39.40
CA LEU A 98 -21.53 -4.93 38.03
C LEU A 98 -22.63 -4.04 37.45
N VAL A 99 -22.33 -3.37 36.34
CA VAL A 99 -23.32 -2.70 35.49
C VAL A 99 -23.77 -3.72 34.43
N GLY A 100 -25.07 -3.94 34.29
CA GLY A 100 -25.64 -4.66 33.13
C GLY A 100 -25.61 -6.20 33.11
N GLY A 101 -25.09 -6.87 34.15
CA GLY A 101 -25.07 -8.35 34.19
C GLY A 101 -26.46 -8.97 34.40
N VAL A 102 -26.79 -10.02 33.63
CA VAL A 102 -28.04 -10.79 33.77
C VAL A 102 -27.74 -12.23 34.17
N VAL A 103 -28.42 -12.73 35.21
CA VAL A 103 -28.16 -14.03 35.83
C VAL A 103 -29.13 -15.09 35.31
N SER A 104 -28.62 -16.26 34.93
CA SER A 104 -29.44 -17.44 34.61
C SER A 104 -29.71 -18.28 35.87
N ALA A 105 -30.75 -19.12 35.84
CA ALA A 105 -31.24 -19.79 37.04
C ALA A 105 -30.25 -20.81 37.63
N LEU A 106 -29.89 -20.60 38.90
CA LEU A 106 -28.94 -21.40 39.67
C LEU A 106 -29.64 -22.62 40.30
N ALA A 107 -30.03 -23.58 39.47
CA ALA A 107 -30.82 -24.75 39.87
C ALA A 107 -29.99 -25.93 40.45
N ASP A 108 -28.69 -25.73 40.68
CA ASP A 108 -27.81 -26.69 41.35
C ASP A 108 -27.08 -26.01 42.52
N GLY A 109 -26.95 -26.72 43.64
CA GLY A 109 -26.45 -26.23 44.93
C GLY A 109 -24.92 -26.04 45.01
N SER A 110 -24.21 -26.11 43.88
CA SER A 110 -22.80 -25.74 43.77
C SER A 110 -22.63 -24.21 43.69
N ASN A 111 -21.48 -23.69 44.10
CA ASN A 111 -21.17 -22.26 43.96
C ASN A 111 -20.43 -21.91 42.65
N GLU A 112 -20.05 -22.89 41.84
CA GLU A 112 -19.24 -22.70 40.62
C GLU A 112 -20.13 -22.39 39.40
N ALA A 113 -19.73 -21.43 38.58
CA ALA A 113 -20.41 -21.04 37.33
C ALA A 113 -19.39 -20.50 36.32
N ILE A 114 -19.80 -20.23 35.09
CA ILE A 114 -19.00 -19.57 34.06
C ILE A 114 -19.59 -18.19 33.78
N ARG A 115 -18.75 -17.17 33.71
CA ARG A 115 -19.06 -15.83 33.18
C ARG A 115 -18.73 -15.84 31.69
N TYR A 116 -19.77 -15.77 30.87
CA TYR A 116 -19.64 -15.48 29.45
C TYR A 116 -19.64 -13.97 29.26
N ARG A 117 -18.56 -13.42 28.71
CA ARG A 117 -18.58 -12.05 28.17
C ARG A 117 -19.12 -12.14 26.75
N LEU A 118 -20.27 -11.52 26.50
CA LEU A 118 -20.99 -11.63 25.23
C LEU A 118 -21.14 -10.26 24.58
N TYR A 119 -21.13 -10.22 23.25
CA TYR A 119 -21.32 -9.00 22.47
C TYR A 119 -22.48 -9.15 21.47
N HIS A 120 -23.42 -8.20 21.48
CA HIS A 120 -24.52 -8.14 20.51
C HIS A 120 -24.68 -6.73 19.96
N GLN A 121 -24.80 -6.63 18.63
CA GLN A 121 -24.87 -5.37 17.87
C GLN A 121 -25.85 -4.34 18.47
N GLY A 122 -27.09 -4.75 18.80
CA GLY A 122 -28.10 -3.86 19.39
C GLY A 122 -28.06 -3.72 20.93
N LYS A 123 -27.06 -4.26 21.63
CA LYS A 123 -26.97 -4.27 23.12
C LYS A 123 -25.58 -3.95 23.70
N GLY A 124 -24.51 -3.92 22.90
CA GLY A 124 -23.14 -3.74 23.38
C GLY A 124 -22.55 -5.01 23.99
N GLU A 125 -21.53 -4.86 24.85
CA GLU A 125 -21.03 -5.95 25.70
C GLU A 125 -21.93 -6.14 26.93
N PHE A 126 -22.20 -7.40 27.28
CA PHE A 126 -22.91 -7.77 28.51
C PHE A 126 -22.38 -9.10 29.05
N ALA A 127 -22.34 -9.24 30.38
CA ALA A 127 -21.94 -10.48 31.03
C ALA A 127 -23.17 -11.35 31.35
N VAL A 128 -23.14 -12.62 30.93
CA VAL A 128 -24.10 -13.65 31.35
C VAL A 128 -23.38 -14.63 32.26
N ILE A 129 -23.84 -14.75 33.50
CA ILE A 129 -23.35 -15.78 34.42
C ILE A 129 -24.26 -17.01 34.27
N SER A 130 -23.65 -18.15 33.95
CA SER A 130 -24.38 -19.39 33.67
C SER A 130 -23.73 -20.63 34.26
N LYS A 131 -24.59 -21.57 34.67
CA LYS A 131 -24.26 -22.95 35.04
C LYS A 131 -24.05 -23.86 33.82
N GLN A 132 -24.52 -23.42 32.67
CA GLN A 132 -24.27 -24.10 31.40
C GLN A 132 -22.79 -23.94 31.05
N GLN A 133 -22.13 -25.05 30.74
CA GLN A 133 -20.84 -25.06 30.07
C GLN A 133 -21.08 -25.17 28.56
N LEU A 134 -20.43 -24.30 27.80
CA LEU A 134 -20.25 -24.41 26.36
C LEU A 134 -18.87 -24.99 26.11
N ASP A 135 -18.64 -25.49 24.89
CA ASP A 135 -17.30 -25.88 24.46
C ASP A 135 -16.42 -24.63 24.22
N GLU A 136 -15.10 -24.76 24.36
CA GLU A 136 -14.16 -23.62 24.33
C GLU A 136 -14.07 -22.95 22.94
N ASP A 137 -14.48 -23.66 21.88
CA ASP A 137 -14.51 -23.20 20.48
C ASP A 137 -15.83 -22.52 20.07
N VAL A 138 -16.82 -22.41 20.96
CA VAL A 138 -18.11 -21.76 20.66
C VAL A 138 -17.96 -20.24 20.55
N GLN A 139 -17.85 -19.75 19.31
CA GLN A 139 -17.71 -18.31 18.99
C GLN A 139 -19.04 -17.54 18.94
N CYS A 140 -20.18 -18.20 18.73
CA CYS A 140 -21.50 -17.56 18.57
C CYS A 140 -22.59 -18.29 19.37
N VAL A 141 -23.48 -17.53 20.02
CA VAL A 141 -24.60 -18.06 20.80
C VAL A 141 -25.93 -17.36 20.51
N GLU A 142 -27.03 -18.11 20.38
CA GLU A 142 -28.39 -17.55 20.49
C GLU A 142 -28.71 -17.34 21.98
N VAL A 143 -28.90 -16.09 22.36
CA VAL A 143 -29.29 -15.68 23.72
C VAL A 143 -30.81 -15.62 23.79
N HIS A 144 -31.42 -16.51 24.58
CA HIS A 144 -32.85 -16.46 24.88
C HIS A 144 -33.05 -15.70 26.20
N GLN A 145 -33.56 -14.48 26.11
CA GLN A 145 -33.83 -13.60 27.24
C GLN A 145 -35.33 -13.58 27.55
N ALA A 146 -35.70 -14.26 28.63
CA ALA A 146 -37.04 -14.25 29.26
C ALA A 146 -36.86 -13.96 30.77
N GLN A 147 -37.71 -14.55 31.64
CA GLN A 147 -37.49 -14.54 33.10
C GLN A 147 -36.15 -15.19 33.52
N GLN A 148 -35.55 -15.97 32.63
CA GLN A 148 -34.20 -16.52 32.74
C GLN A 148 -33.47 -16.27 31.41
N VAL A 149 -32.15 -16.08 31.46
CA VAL A 149 -31.30 -16.12 30.26
C VAL A 149 -30.82 -17.54 30.02
N LYS A 150 -30.83 -17.98 28.76
CA LYS A 150 -30.19 -19.22 28.29
C LYS A 150 -29.34 -18.94 27.07
N LEU A 151 -28.25 -19.68 26.92
CA LEU A 151 -27.34 -19.60 25.77
C LEU A 151 -27.48 -20.88 24.95
N TYR A 152 -27.46 -20.77 23.63
CA TYR A 152 -27.43 -21.93 22.74
C TYR A 152 -26.30 -21.73 21.75
N ALA A 153 -25.32 -22.63 21.72
CA ALA A 153 -24.28 -22.61 20.70
C ALA A 153 -24.93 -22.69 19.30
N VAL A 154 -24.53 -21.80 18.40
CA VAL A 154 -24.98 -21.74 17.01
C VAL A 154 -23.79 -21.59 16.08
N ASP A 155 -24.02 -21.81 14.79
CA ASP A 155 -23.00 -21.59 13.76
C ASP A 155 -22.51 -20.12 13.77
N ALA A 156 -21.22 -19.92 13.50
CA ALA A 156 -20.60 -18.60 13.43
C ALA A 156 -21.25 -17.71 12.36
N GLU A 157 -21.78 -18.29 11.27
CA GLU A 157 -22.48 -17.58 10.19
C GLU A 157 -23.65 -16.72 10.70
N PHE A 158 -24.33 -17.14 11.79
CA PHE A 158 -25.43 -16.38 12.40
C PHE A 158 -24.99 -15.10 13.11
N CYS A 159 -23.77 -15.06 13.64
CA CYS A 159 -23.15 -13.81 14.11
C CYS A 159 -22.58 -13.01 12.93
N GLN A 160 -22.12 -13.68 11.86
CA GLN A 160 -21.52 -13.05 10.69
C GLN A 160 -22.52 -12.19 9.89
N GLN A 161 -23.80 -12.57 9.83
CA GLN A 161 -24.83 -11.71 9.22
C GLN A 161 -25.01 -10.37 9.95
N ALA A 162 -24.82 -10.32 11.28
CA ALA A 162 -24.89 -9.07 12.06
C ALA A 162 -23.65 -8.17 11.88
N GLN A 163 -22.55 -8.69 11.33
CA GLN A 163 -21.32 -7.93 11.09
C GLN A 163 -21.38 -7.07 9.82
N ASN A 164 -22.19 -7.47 8.83
CA ASN A 164 -22.21 -6.86 7.49
C ASN A 164 -23.01 -5.55 7.36
N GLU A 165 -23.82 -5.17 8.37
CA GLU A 165 -24.59 -3.91 8.38
C GLU A 165 -24.05 -2.86 9.37
N ALA A 166 -22.93 -3.13 10.05
CA ALA A 166 -22.37 -2.22 11.04
C ALA A 166 -21.66 -1.01 10.39
N SER A 167 -22.15 0.21 10.67
CA SER A 167 -21.55 1.47 10.20
C SER A 167 -20.25 1.86 10.92
N VAL A 168 -19.94 1.15 12.01
CA VAL A 168 -18.77 1.36 12.88
C VAL A 168 -18.02 0.03 13.00
N LYS A 169 -16.69 0.06 13.08
CA LYS A 169 -15.85 -1.10 13.36
C LYS A 169 -14.85 -0.78 14.46
N ALA A 170 -14.42 -1.78 15.22
CA ALA A 170 -13.48 -1.63 16.32
C ALA A 170 -12.39 -2.69 16.20
N VAL A 171 -11.18 -2.29 15.80
CA VAL A 171 -10.00 -3.15 15.75
C VAL A 171 -9.34 -3.12 17.12
N TYR A 172 -9.47 -4.20 17.88
CA TYR A 172 -9.22 -4.23 19.32
C TYR A 172 -7.90 -4.92 19.66
N GLY A 173 -7.10 -4.30 20.53
CA GLY A 173 -5.94 -4.92 21.16
C GLY A 173 -4.66 -4.97 20.34
N ALA A 174 -4.60 -4.30 19.18
CA ALA A 174 -3.40 -4.28 18.33
C ALA A 174 -2.29 -3.37 18.89
N GLN A 175 -1.04 -3.70 18.57
CA GLN A 175 0.09 -2.80 18.73
C GLN A 175 0.04 -1.71 17.66
N VAL A 176 -0.30 -0.48 18.04
CA VAL A 176 -0.35 0.70 17.17
C VAL A 176 0.84 1.61 17.46
N GLN A 177 1.60 1.99 16.43
CA GLN A 177 2.71 2.93 16.60
C GLN A 177 2.18 4.33 16.96
N ARG A 178 2.78 4.98 17.96
CA ARG A 178 2.51 6.39 18.25
C ARG A 178 3.17 7.26 17.16
N MET A 179 2.35 8.00 16.42
CA MET A 179 2.76 9.01 15.43
C MET A 179 3.98 9.84 15.88
N GLY A 180 5.04 9.86 15.06
CA GLY A 180 6.27 10.61 15.33
C GLY A 180 7.22 9.96 16.33
N SER A 181 7.03 8.68 16.66
CA SER A 181 7.93 7.88 17.49
C SER A 181 8.00 6.44 16.98
N ASN A 182 9.02 5.70 17.40
CA ASN A 182 9.14 4.27 17.11
C ASN A 182 8.44 3.39 18.17
N ASP A 183 7.70 4.00 19.10
CA ASP A 183 7.08 3.31 20.23
C ASP A 183 5.73 2.70 19.82
N TRP A 184 5.55 1.40 20.10
CA TRP A 184 4.26 0.72 20.03
C TRP A 184 3.45 0.90 21.33
N ARG A 185 2.12 0.93 21.22
CA ARG A 185 1.19 0.73 22.35
C ARG A 185 0.03 -0.17 21.95
N THR A 186 -0.46 -0.98 22.88
CA THR A 186 -1.72 -1.71 22.72
C THR A 186 -2.88 -0.71 22.70
N ALA A 187 -3.71 -0.73 21.65
CA ALA A 187 -4.78 0.24 21.47
C ALA A 187 -6.02 -0.37 20.79
N THR A 188 -7.12 0.39 20.77
CA THR A 188 -8.32 0.09 20.00
C THR A 188 -8.50 1.17 18.93
N VAL A 189 -8.62 0.77 17.65
CA VAL A 189 -8.88 1.68 16.53
C VAL A 189 -10.36 1.61 16.18
N ILE A 190 -11.08 2.73 16.35
CA ILE A 190 -12.48 2.87 15.94
C ILE A 190 -12.53 3.44 14.53
N ILE A 191 -13.31 2.78 13.66
CA ILE A 191 -13.50 3.11 12.24
C ILE A 191 -14.96 3.48 12.03
N GLU A 192 -15.22 4.63 11.41
CA GLU A 192 -16.56 5.06 10.99
C GLU A 192 -16.53 5.39 9.49
N GLY A 193 -17.34 4.68 8.71
CA GLY A 193 -17.30 4.75 7.25
C GLY A 193 -15.92 4.39 6.70
N ASP A 194 -15.28 5.34 6.02
CA ASP A 194 -13.93 5.23 5.45
C ASP A 194 -12.81 5.78 6.35
N SER A 195 -13.14 6.22 7.57
CA SER A 195 -12.28 7.05 8.43
C SER A 195 -11.98 6.42 9.79
N ILE A 196 -10.83 6.76 10.36
CA ILE A 196 -10.47 6.44 11.75
C ILE A 196 -11.13 7.50 12.65
N ALA A 197 -12.17 7.10 13.37
CA ALA A 197 -12.88 7.99 14.30
C ALA A 197 -12.13 8.19 15.62
N ALA A 198 -11.41 7.18 16.12
CA ALA A 198 -10.61 7.26 17.34
C ALA A 198 -9.49 6.20 17.41
N VAL A 199 -8.50 6.42 18.28
CA VAL A 199 -7.44 5.46 18.62
C VAL A 199 -7.24 5.46 20.14
N THR A 200 -8.09 4.71 20.84
CA THR A 200 -8.24 4.71 22.31
C THR A 200 -7.33 3.68 23.00
N GLU A 201 -7.22 3.78 24.32
CA GLU A 201 -6.66 2.70 25.15
C GLU A 201 -7.66 1.52 25.23
N ILE A 202 -7.16 0.29 25.45
CA ILE A 202 -7.98 -0.94 25.39
C ILE A 202 -9.07 -1.06 26.47
N ASN A 203 -9.06 -0.18 27.47
CA ASN A 203 -10.02 -0.13 28.56
C ASN A 203 -11.07 0.99 28.42
N GLU A 204 -11.07 1.70 27.29
CA GLU A 204 -12.14 2.65 26.92
C GLU A 204 -13.34 1.90 26.28
N GLU A 205 -14.53 2.48 26.40
CA GLU A 205 -15.79 1.84 25.98
C GLU A 205 -15.89 1.77 24.44
N ILE A 206 -16.08 0.56 23.90
CA ILE A 206 -16.27 0.34 22.46
C ILE A 206 -17.69 0.78 22.06
N PRO A 207 -17.88 1.56 20.97
CA PRO A 207 -19.20 1.99 20.54
C PRO A 207 -20.18 0.83 20.32
N ALA A 208 -21.34 0.90 20.99
CA ALA A 208 -22.39 -0.11 20.87
C ALA A 208 -22.87 -0.25 19.41
N GLY A 209 -22.73 -1.45 18.84
CA GLY A 209 -23.08 -1.74 17.45
C GLY A 209 -21.90 -1.76 16.48
N ALA A 210 -20.68 -1.48 16.94
CA ALA A 210 -19.48 -1.68 16.13
C ALA A 210 -19.25 -3.16 15.78
N GLN A 211 -18.74 -3.44 14.58
CA GLN A 211 -18.14 -4.73 14.25
C GLN A 211 -16.80 -4.87 15.00
N LEU A 212 -16.72 -5.78 15.98
CA LEU A 212 -15.46 -6.09 16.65
C LEU A 212 -14.57 -6.90 15.72
N ILE A 213 -13.30 -6.51 15.62
CA ILE A 213 -12.22 -7.20 14.93
C ILE A 213 -11.13 -7.43 15.98
N ASP A 214 -10.92 -8.69 16.38
CA ASP A 214 -9.84 -9.01 17.32
C ASP A 214 -8.49 -8.92 16.61
N ALA A 215 -7.60 -8.12 17.16
CA ALA A 215 -6.28 -7.85 16.63
C ALA A 215 -5.21 -7.90 17.75
N ARG A 216 -5.53 -8.54 18.88
CA ARG A 216 -4.55 -8.90 19.91
C ARG A 216 -3.37 -9.66 19.28
N ASP A 217 -2.19 -9.42 19.84
CA ASP A 217 -0.91 -9.99 19.38
C ASP A 217 -0.55 -9.70 17.90
N THR A 218 -1.17 -8.68 17.29
CA THR A 218 -0.81 -8.15 15.97
C THR A 218 -0.26 -6.71 16.04
N TRP A 219 0.47 -6.31 15.01
CA TRP A 219 0.95 -4.95 14.78
C TRP A 219 0.11 -4.28 13.70
N LEU A 220 -0.52 -3.15 14.04
CA LEU A 220 -1.37 -2.38 13.14
C LEU A 220 -0.58 -1.18 12.60
N ILE A 221 -0.30 -1.22 11.29
CA ILE A 221 0.51 -0.23 10.59
C ILE A 221 -0.30 0.53 9.54
N PRO A 222 0.08 1.76 9.16
CA PRO A 222 -0.48 2.42 7.99
C PRO A 222 -0.27 1.55 6.75
N GLY A 223 -1.24 1.57 5.83
CA GLY A 223 -1.09 0.87 4.56
C GLY A 223 0.14 1.38 3.80
N LEU A 224 0.90 0.47 3.18
CA LEU A 224 2.17 0.81 2.55
C LEU A 224 1.95 1.58 1.26
N ILE A 225 2.95 2.37 0.88
CA ILE A 225 2.97 3.17 -0.34
C ILE A 225 4.23 2.83 -1.15
N ASP A 226 4.09 2.40 -2.40
CA ASP A 226 5.22 2.38 -3.35
C ASP A 226 5.24 3.71 -4.13
N GLY A 227 6.24 4.54 -3.83
CA GLY A 227 6.35 5.90 -4.35
C GLY A 227 6.89 6.00 -5.79
N HIS A 228 7.28 4.90 -6.42
CA HIS A 228 7.65 4.92 -7.84
C HIS A 228 7.42 3.56 -8.49
N VAL A 229 6.39 3.46 -9.34
CA VAL A 229 6.14 2.33 -10.24
C VAL A 229 5.89 2.83 -11.68
N HIS A 230 5.82 1.89 -12.64
CA HIS A 230 5.48 2.14 -14.04
C HIS A 230 4.45 1.12 -14.56
N LEU A 231 3.16 1.37 -14.36
CA LEU A 231 2.03 0.51 -14.78
C LEU A 231 1.79 0.46 -16.31
N SER A 232 2.80 0.81 -17.11
CA SER A 232 2.84 0.62 -18.56
C SER A 232 4.06 -0.18 -19.01
N GLN A 233 4.79 -0.77 -18.06
CA GLN A 233 5.92 -1.66 -18.26
C GLN A 233 5.69 -2.90 -17.39
N SER A 234 5.98 -4.11 -17.88
CA SER A 234 5.52 -5.38 -17.27
C SER A 234 6.50 -6.01 -16.27
N GLY A 235 7.68 -5.42 -16.08
CA GLY A 235 8.83 -6.06 -15.41
C GLY A 235 9.57 -7.08 -16.29
N SER A 236 9.06 -7.43 -17.48
CA SER A 236 9.62 -8.49 -18.33
C SER A 236 10.92 -8.12 -19.03
N ALA A 237 11.62 -9.12 -19.55
CA ALA A 237 12.76 -8.99 -20.45
C ALA A 237 12.43 -8.23 -21.75
N PHE A 238 11.15 -8.10 -22.11
CA PHE A 238 10.70 -7.59 -23.40
C PHE A 238 10.04 -6.21 -23.32
N THR A 239 9.74 -5.74 -22.11
CA THR A 239 9.00 -4.49 -21.88
C THR A 239 9.81 -3.22 -22.17
N ARG A 240 11.15 -3.33 -22.30
CA ARG A 240 12.04 -2.23 -22.71
C ARG A 240 12.84 -2.56 -23.97
N PRO A 241 12.20 -2.53 -25.16
CA PRO A 241 12.87 -2.73 -26.43
C PRO A 241 13.84 -1.58 -26.78
N ASP A 242 13.77 -0.43 -26.10
CA ASP A 242 14.77 0.66 -26.17
C ASP A 242 16.05 0.40 -25.36
N ILE A 243 16.14 -0.75 -24.68
CA ILE A 243 17.28 -1.16 -23.85
C ILE A 243 17.76 -2.58 -24.20
N ILE A 244 16.85 -3.56 -24.23
CA ILE A 244 17.20 -4.98 -24.43
C ILE A 244 17.12 -5.38 -25.92
N GLY A 245 16.24 -4.75 -26.71
CA GLY A 245 16.18 -4.95 -28.16
C GLY A 245 15.87 -6.41 -28.58
N ALA A 246 15.05 -7.13 -27.81
CA ALA A 246 14.70 -8.53 -28.05
C ALA A 246 13.43 -8.73 -28.91
N THR A 247 13.06 -7.74 -29.73
CA THR A 247 11.78 -7.70 -30.48
C THR A 247 11.62 -8.77 -31.57
N ALA A 248 12.69 -9.51 -31.88
CA ALA A 248 12.67 -10.69 -32.75
C ALA A 248 12.24 -11.99 -32.04
N LEU A 249 12.25 -12.01 -30.70
CA LEU A 249 11.73 -13.09 -29.86
C LEU A 249 10.26 -12.81 -29.51
N HIS A 250 10.03 -11.67 -28.86
CA HIS A 250 8.72 -11.24 -28.38
C HIS A 250 8.51 -9.76 -28.67
N SER A 251 7.42 -9.41 -29.35
CA SER A 251 7.15 -8.02 -29.75
C SER A 251 6.55 -7.19 -28.61
N TYR A 252 6.79 -5.88 -28.65
CA TYR A 252 6.28 -4.96 -27.62
C TYR A 252 4.75 -4.99 -27.50
N ASP A 253 4.02 -5.14 -28.62
CA ASP A 253 2.56 -5.29 -28.58
C ASP A 253 2.09 -6.57 -27.88
N GLN A 254 2.87 -7.66 -27.90
CA GLN A 254 2.53 -8.87 -27.14
C GLN A 254 2.73 -8.67 -25.63
N ASP A 255 3.80 -7.97 -25.22
CA ASP A 255 4.07 -7.63 -23.83
C ASP A 255 3.02 -6.64 -23.27
N GLN A 256 2.65 -5.62 -24.03
CA GLN A 256 1.62 -4.65 -23.64
C GLN A 256 0.20 -5.24 -23.65
N ALA A 257 -0.07 -6.22 -24.54
CA ALA A 257 -1.33 -6.97 -24.51
C ALA A 257 -1.43 -7.90 -23.29
N TRP A 258 -0.33 -8.57 -22.92
CA TRP A 258 -0.25 -9.33 -21.66
C TRP A 258 -0.47 -8.40 -20.46
N LEU A 259 0.25 -7.27 -20.40
CA LEU A 259 0.17 -6.32 -19.28
C LEU A 259 -1.24 -5.72 -19.15
N THR A 260 -1.90 -5.38 -20.25
CA THR A 260 -3.28 -4.88 -20.24
C THR A 260 -4.27 -5.91 -19.67
N ASN A 261 -4.04 -7.20 -19.92
CA ASN A 261 -4.89 -8.27 -19.40
C ASN A 261 -4.62 -8.57 -17.92
N GLN A 262 -3.35 -8.62 -17.50
CA GLN A 262 -2.95 -8.95 -16.12
C GLN A 262 -3.00 -7.76 -15.16
N LEU A 263 -3.23 -6.52 -15.63
CA LEU A 263 -3.25 -5.34 -14.76
C LEU A 263 -4.18 -5.45 -13.53
N PRO A 264 -5.39 -6.06 -13.59
CA PRO A 264 -6.20 -6.28 -12.39
C PRO A 264 -5.52 -7.19 -11.37
N ASP A 265 -4.94 -8.31 -11.80
CA ASP A 265 -4.24 -9.26 -10.91
C ASP A 265 -3.00 -8.61 -10.29
N ILE A 266 -2.20 -7.88 -11.08
CA ILE A 266 -1.03 -7.10 -10.63
C ILE A 266 -1.43 -6.09 -9.55
N LEU A 267 -2.55 -5.38 -9.73
CA LEU A 267 -3.10 -4.45 -8.73
C LEU A 267 -3.59 -5.19 -7.47
N HIS A 268 -4.09 -6.41 -7.61
CA HIS A 268 -4.48 -7.25 -6.49
C HIS A 268 -3.25 -7.75 -5.69
N ASP A 269 -2.13 -8.06 -6.35
CA ASP A 269 -0.88 -8.46 -5.69
C ASP A 269 -0.26 -7.33 -4.87
N TYR A 270 -0.38 -6.07 -5.32
CA TYR A 270 -0.02 -4.92 -4.47
C TYR A 270 -0.84 -4.92 -3.16
N LEU A 271 -2.17 -5.15 -3.21
CA LEU A 271 -2.99 -5.24 -2.00
C LEU A 271 -2.65 -6.45 -1.12
N ARG A 272 -2.37 -7.63 -1.71
CA ARG A 272 -1.97 -8.84 -0.95
C ARG A 272 -0.70 -8.62 -0.12
N LEU A 273 0.24 -7.82 -0.64
CA LEU A 273 1.47 -7.43 0.08
C LEU A 273 1.29 -6.17 0.96
N GLY A 274 0.07 -5.70 1.18
CA GLY A 274 -0.22 -4.55 2.05
C GLY A 274 0.11 -3.18 1.44
N ILE A 275 0.36 -3.11 0.13
CA ILE A 275 0.68 -1.88 -0.60
C ILE A 275 -0.63 -1.27 -1.10
N THR A 276 -1.19 -0.41 -0.26
CA THR A 276 -2.53 0.18 -0.43
C THR A 276 -2.59 1.41 -1.35
N THR A 277 -1.43 1.98 -1.69
CA THR A 277 -1.27 3.15 -2.57
C THR A 277 0.00 2.99 -3.41
N ILE A 278 -0.05 3.38 -4.68
CA ILE A 278 1.10 3.33 -5.61
C ILE A 278 1.16 4.61 -6.46
N ALA A 279 2.37 5.09 -6.75
CA ALA A 279 2.59 6.24 -7.61
C ALA A 279 3.16 5.79 -8.98
N ASP A 280 2.29 5.74 -9.99
CA ASP A 280 2.66 5.43 -11.38
C ASP A 280 3.33 6.65 -12.03
N LEU A 281 4.66 6.66 -12.05
CA LEU A 281 5.45 7.82 -12.45
C LEU A 281 5.76 7.90 -13.95
N GLY A 282 4.99 7.21 -14.78
CA GLY A 282 4.90 7.54 -16.20
C GLY A 282 4.29 6.44 -17.08
N GLY A 283 3.40 6.85 -17.97
CA GLY A 283 2.75 6.01 -18.97
C GLY A 283 1.96 6.84 -20.00
N PRO A 284 1.27 6.23 -20.97
CA PRO A 284 0.52 6.97 -21.98
C PRO A 284 -0.66 7.75 -21.38
N THR A 285 -0.69 9.08 -21.55
CA THR A 285 -1.68 9.95 -20.89
C THR A 285 -3.13 9.60 -21.26
N GLN A 286 -3.34 9.15 -22.50
CA GLN A 286 -4.67 8.76 -22.99
C GLN A 286 -5.23 7.52 -22.25
N ARG A 287 -4.36 6.69 -21.64
CA ARG A 287 -4.73 5.50 -20.86
C ARG A 287 -5.07 5.81 -19.40
N LEU A 288 -4.81 7.03 -18.91
CA LEU A 288 -5.18 7.43 -17.54
C LEU A 288 -6.68 7.36 -17.31
N HIS A 289 -7.48 7.79 -18.30
CA HIS A 289 -8.93 7.73 -18.19
C HIS A 289 -9.47 6.29 -18.16
N SER A 290 -8.84 5.35 -18.88
CA SER A 290 -9.23 3.93 -18.84
C SER A 290 -8.74 3.20 -17.60
N ARG A 291 -7.62 3.60 -16.99
CA ARG A 291 -7.20 3.09 -15.66
C ARG A 291 -8.20 3.48 -14.57
N ASN A 292 -8.76 4.70 -14.65
CA ASN A 292 -9.85 5.15 -13.77
C ASN A 292 -11.22 4.46 -14.07
N GLN A 293 -11.25 3.48 -14.98
CA GLN A 293 -12.42 2.64 -15.30
C GLN A 293 -12.15 1.14 -15.05
N LEU A 294 -11.05 0.77 -14.41
CA LEU A 294 -10.77 -0.62 -14.02
C LEU A 294 -11.83 -1.13 -13.03
N ASP A 295 -12.19 -2.40 -13.17
CA ASP A 295 -13.09 -3.06 -12.22
C ASP A 295 -12.31 -3.42 -10.95
N CYS A 296 -12.44 -2.55 -9.95
CA CYS A 296 -11.84 -2.70 -8.63
C CYS A 296 -12.86 -3.19 -7.59
N THR A 297 -13.85 -4.00 -7.99
CA THR A 297 -14.86 -4.57 -7.06
C THR A 297 -14.27 -5.45 -5.96
N THR A 298 -13.10 -6.07 -6.19
CA THR A 298 -12.33 -6.80 -5.16
C THR A 298 -11.26 -5.95 -4.47
N GLY A 299 -11.19 -4.65 -4.78
CA GLY A 299 -10.17 -3.71 -4.32
C GLY A 299 -9.03 -3.49 -5.33
N CYS A 300 -8.46 -2.29 -5.31
CA CYS A 300 -7.24 -1.90 -6.02
C CYS A 300 -6.48 -0.89 -5.14
N PRO A 301 -5.13 -0.80 -5.19
CA PRO A 301 -4.41 0.27 -4.52
C PRO A 301 -4.83 1.65 -5.07
N THR A 302 -4.72 2.68 -4.25
CA THR A 302 -4.92 4.06 -4.71
C THR A 302 -3.80 4.44 -5.67
N ILE A 303 -4.14 4.74 -6.94
CA ILE A 303 -3.14 5.01 -7.98
C ILE A 303 -2.95 6.52 -8.20
N LEU A 304 -1.82 7.06 -7.77
CA LEU A 304 -1.39 8.41 -8.12
C LEU A 304 -0.70 8.36 -9.49
N SER A 305 -1.29 8.97 -10.52
CA SER A 305 -0.81 8.81 -11.90
C SER A 305 -0.10 10.05 -12.46
N ALA A 306 1.04 9.83 -13.11
CA ALA A 306 1.65 10.75 -14.07
C ALA A 306 1.19 10.48 -15.51
N GLY A 307 1.34 11.46 -16.39
CA GLY A 307 1.26 11.26 -17.85
C GLY A 307 2.56 10.72 -18.45
N GLU A 308 2.80 11.01 -19.73
CA GLU A 308 4.11 10.72 -20.35
C GLU A 308 5.23 11.49 -19.66
N LEU A 309 6.42 10.91 -19.56
CA LEU A 309 7.59 11.59 -19.01
C LEU A 309 8.00 12.78 -19.91
N ILE A 310 7.89 14.00 -19.39
CA ILE A 310 8.21 15.24 -20.12
C ILE A 310 9.73 15.41 -20.17
N SER A 311 10.29 15.50 -21.37
CA SER A 311 11.74 15.51 -21.60
C SER A 311 12.12 16.41 -22.77
N VAL A 312 13.38 16.87 -22.82
CA VAL A 312 13.95 17.45 -24.05
C VAL A 312 14.59 16.38 -24.95
N VAL A 313 14.84 15.18 -24.41
CA VAL A 313 15.45 14.06 -25.14
C VAL A 313 14.44 13.52 -26.16
N PRO A 314 14.80 13.42 -27.46
CA PRO A 314 13.97 12.78 -28.46
C PRO A 314 14.09 11.25 -28.35
N VAL A 315 13.44 10.69 -27.32
CA VAL A 315 13.33 9.24 -27.13
C VAL A 315 12.47 8.69 -28.28
N ALA A 316 12.95 7.64 -28.96
CA ALA A 316 12.11 6.88 -29.89
C ALA A 316 10.91 6.33 -29.08
N PRO A 317 9.67 6.76 -29.35
CA PRO A 317 8.56 6.49 -28.46
C PRO A 317 8.23 4.99 -28.45
N LEU A 318 7.97 4.44 -27.26
CA LEU A 318 7.51 3.05 -27.09
C LEU A 318 6.05 2.92 -27.53
N THR A 319 5.80 3.06 -28.83
CA THR A 319 4.46 2.98 -29.42
C THR A 319 4.04 1.53 -29.62
N GLY A 320 3.51 0.94 -28.56
CA GLY A 320 2.48 -0.10 -28.73
C GLY A 320 1.14 0.54 -29.08
N ASN A 321 0.08 -0.27 -29.17
CA ASN A 321 -1.29 0.19 -29.41
C ASN A 321 -1.79 1.27 -28.43
N ASP A 322 -1.20 1.37 -27.24
CA ASP A 322 -1.64 2.21 -26.13
C ASP A 322 -1.05 3.63 -26.09
N GLY A 323 -0.09 3.94 -26.97
CA GLY A 323 0.53 5.26 -27.09
C GLY A 323 1.94 5.36 -26.48
N PRO A 324 2.56 6.56 -26.52
CA PRO A 324 3.93 6.78 -26.08
C PRO A 324 4.05 6.88 -24.55
N THR A 325 5.20 6.50 -24.00
CA THR A 325 5.55 6.72 -22.59
C THR A 325 6.33 8.02 -22.33
N PHE A 326 6.88 8.65 -23.37
CA PHE A 326 7.67 9.89 -23.29
C PHE A 326 7.05 11.00 -24.14
N MET A 327 7.12 12.24 -23.66
CA MET A 327 6.75 13.44 -24.41
C MET A 327 7.95 14.37 -24.55
N THR A 328 8.54 14.40 -25.75
CA THR A 328 9.62 15.33 -26.09
C THR A 328 9.09 16.74 -26.33
N THR A 329 9.62 17.74 -25.63
CA THR A 329 9.27 19.15 -25.76
C THR A 329 10.49 19.98 -26.15
N GLN A 330 10.38 20.78 -27.21
CA GLN A 330 11.46 21.61 -27.75
C GLN A 330 11.40 23.06 -27.26
N THR A 331 10.28 23.50 -26.67
CA THR A 331 10.14 24.83 -26.07
C THR A 331 9.50 24.80 -24.67
N PRO A 332 9.77 25.81 -23.80
CA PRO A 332 9.10 25.94 -22.50
C PRO A 332 7.57 26.04 -22.61
N ALA A 333 7.07 26.56 -23.73
CA ALA A 333 5.64 26.65 -24.02
C ALA A 333 5.04 25.27 -24.31
N GLU A 334 5.74 24.39 -25.01
CA GLU A 334 5.34 22.98 -25.19
C GLU A 334 5.36 22.21 -23.87
N ALA A 335 6.39 22.37 -23.04
CA ALA A 335 6.41 21.77 -21.70
C ALA A 335 5.23 22.23 -20.82
N THR A 336 4.90 23.52 -20.88
CA THR A 336 3.73 24.08 -20.16
C THR A 336 2.40 23.58 -20.74
N ALA A 337 2.33 23.33 -22.06
CA ALA A 337 1.16 22.75 -22.72
C ALA A 337 1.00 21.26 -22.43
N ALA A 338 2.10 20.51 -22.30
CA ALA A 338 2.13 19.10 -21.91
C ALA A 338 1.49 18.92 -20.52
N VAL A 339 1.97 19.65 -19.51
CA VAL A 339 1.39 19.64 -18.14
C VAL A 339 -0.11 19.91 -18.16
N LYS A 340 -0.57 20.92 -18.92
CA LYS A 340 -2.00 21.25 -19.07
C LYS A 340 -2.82 20.13 -19.70
N MET A 341 -2.25 19.48 -20.72
CA MET A 341 -2.88 18.35 -21.41
C MET A 341 -2.99 17.16 -20.47
N GLN A 342 -1.89 16.77 -19.80
CA GLN A 342 -1.85 15.64 -18.86
C GLN A 342 -2.79 15.84 -17.67
N ARG A 343 -2.84 17.05 -17.08
CA ARG A 343 -3.83 17.40 -16.05
C ARG A 343 -5.27 17.25 -16.56
N GLY A 344 -5.52 17.60 -17.82
CA GLY A 344 -6.82 17.43 -18.48
C GLY A 344 -7.29 15.98 -18.65
N PHE A 345 -6.37 15.01 -18.61
CA PHE A 345 -6.66 13.57 -18.57
C PHE A 345 -6.67 12.99 -17.13
N GLY A 346 -6.46 13.82 -16.10
CA GLY A 346 -6.48 13.41 -14.70
C GLY A 346 -5.11 13.08 -14.09
N ALA A 347 -3.99 13.45 -14.73
CA ALA A 347 -2.66 13.25 -14.15
C ALA A 347 -2.47 14.11 -12.88
N GLN A 348 -2.27 13.43 -11.75
CA GLN A 348 -2.03 14.03 -10.43
C GLN A 348 -0.55 14.40 -10.24
N ILE A 349 0.33 13.78 -11.02
CA ILE A 349 1.78 13.99 -10.98
C ILE A 349 2.25 14.50 -12.35
N SER A 350 3.18 15.46 -12.36
CA SER A 350 3.91 15.88 -13.56
C SER A 350 5.34 15.36 -13.49
N LYS A 351 5.70 14.41 -14.36
CA LYS A 351 7.03 13.78 -14.39
C LYS A 351 7.94 14.47 -15.40
N PHE A 352 9.14 14.86 -14.96
CA PHE A 352 10.17 15.46 -15.81
C PHE A 352 11.47 14.66 -15.83
N VAL A 353 12.26 14.83 -16.89
CA VAL A 353 13.58 14.22 -17.06
C VAL A 353 14.66 15.30 -17.18
N PHE A 354 15.60 15.33 -16.22
CA PHE A 354 16.76 16.21 -16.19
C PHE A 354 18.04 15.39 -16.44
N THR A 355 18.55 15.46 -17.66
CA THR A 355 19.71 14.68 -18.11
C THR A 355 20.56 15.43 -19.14
N ASN A 356 21.86 15.13 -19.18
CA ASN A 356 22.79 15.68 -20.16
C ASN A 356 22.52 15.18 -21.61
N GLU A 357 21.79 14.06 -21.79
CA GLU A 357 21.49 13.48 -23.11
C GLU A 357 20.78 14.46 -24.07
N GLY A 358 20.02 15.42 -23.54
CA GLY A 358 19.33 16.45 -24.32
C GLY A 358 20.24 17.53 -24.91
N GLY A 359 21.55 17.51 -24.62
CA GLY A 359 22.50 18.52 -25.08
C GLY A 359 22.35 19.91 -24.43
N LEU A 360 21.51 20.02 -23.40
CA LEU A 360 21.25 21.26 -22.64
C LEU A 360 21.91 21.17 -21.26
N SER A 361 22.61 22.23 -20.87
CA SER A 361 23.21 22.34 -19.53
C SER A 361 22.15 22.40 -18.42
N PRO A 362 22.51 22.14 -17.14
CA PRO A 362 21.57 22.18 -16.02
C PRO A 362 20.79 23.51 -15.92
N GLN A 363 21.47 24.64 -16.16
CA GLN A 363 20.81 25.96 -16.16
C GLN A 363 19.79 26.11 -17.30
N GLN A 364 20.07 25.54 -18.48
CA GLN A 364 19.14 25.57 -19.61
C GLN A 364 17.93 24.68 -19.36
N LEU A 365 18.09 23.50 -18.75
CA LEU A 365 16.94 22.65 -18.37
C LEU A 365 16.10 23.27 -17.26
N GLN A 366 16.73 23.89 -16.25
CA GLN A 366 16.02 24.66 -15.24
C GLN A 366 15.15 25.74 -15.90
N GLN A 367 15.73 26.54 -16.80
CA GLN A 367 15.00 27.58 -17.54
C GLN A 367 13.92 27.01 -18.48
N HIS A 368 14.14 25.81 -19.04
CA HIS A 368 13.18 25.16 -19.93
C HIS A 368 11.92 24.68 -19.20
N PHE A 369 12.08 24.05 -18.04
CA PHE A 369 10.99 23.41 -17.31
C PHE A 369 10.36 24.25 -16.18
N TYR A 370 11.03 25.30 -15.68
CA TYR A 370 10.53 26.14 -14.57
C TYR A 370 9.06 26.61 -14.75
N ALA A 371 8.69 27.07 -15.94
CA ALA A 371 7.32 27.52 -16.21
C ALA A 371 6.29 26.36 -16.19
N ALA A 372 6.69 25.17 -16.62
CA ALA A 372 5.84 23.98 -16.63
C ALA A 372 5.68 23.39 -15.22
N MET A 373 6.75 23.37 -14.42
CA MET A 373 6.72 22.95 -13.02
C MET A 373 5.89 23.92 -12.16
N ALA A 374 6.07 25.23 -12.33
CA ALA A 374 5.23 26.23 -11.67
C ALA A 374 3.74 26.09 -12.05
N GLU A 375 3.43 25.80 -13.30
CA GLU A 375 2.08 25.51 -13.80
C GLU A 375 1.46 24.23 -13.19
N ALA A 376 2.27 23.19 -12.96
CA ALA A 376 1.84 21.96 -12.30
C ALA A 376 1.47 22.22 -10.82
N LYS A 377 2.41 22.79 -10.05
CA LYS A 377 2.24 23.10 -8.62
C LYS A 377 1.08 24.06 -8.38
N ALA A 378 0.90 25.08 -9.24
CA ALA A 378 -0.20 26.03 -9.14
C ALA A 378 -1.61 25.41 -9.32
N HIS A 379 -1.69 24.15 -9.76
CA HIS A 379 -2.92 23.39 -9.89
C HIS A 379 -2.92 22.09 -9.06
N GLY A 380 -2.06 21.99 -8.04
CA GLY A 380 -2.02 20.86 -7.11
C GLY A 380 -1.45 19.56 -7.69
N GLN A 381 -0.63 19.63 -8.74
CA GLN A 381 0.10 18.47 -9.25
C GLN A 381 1.50 18.39 -8.63
N ILE A 382 1.87 17.21 -8.12
CA ILE A 382 3.21 16.92 -7.58
C ILE A 382 4.24 16.89 -8.73
N VAL A 383 5.42 17.48 -8.54
CA VAL A 383 6.51 17.50 -9.54
C VAL A 383 7.57 16.46 -9.20
N ALA A 384 7.49 15.30 -9.85
CA ALA A 384 8.51 14.26 -9.74
C ALA A 384 9.57 14.40 -10.85
N VAL A 385 10.85 14.27 -10.54
CA VAL A 385 11.94 14.47 -11.51
C VAL A 385 12.97 13.35 -11.45
N HIS A 386 13.28 12.77 -12.61
CA HIS A 386 14.45 11.92 -12.83
C HIS A 386 15.68 12.83 -13.01
N ALA A 387 16.68 12.72 -12.13
CA ALA A 387 17.90 13.54 -12.20
C ALA A 387 19.12 12.84 -11.55
N GLN A 388 19.78 11.97 -12.30
CA GLN A 388 20.85 11.08 -11.80
C GLN A 388 22.21 11.79 -11.57
N ASP A 389 22.44 12.92 -12.26
CA ASP A 389 23.63 13.76 -12.13
C ASP A 389 23.44 14.87 -11.09
N LEU A 390 24.44 15.11 -10.22
CA LEU A 390 24.37 16.06 -9.10
C LEU A 390 23.92 17.48 -9.51
N ASP A 391 24.53 18.06 -10.54
CA ASP A 391 24.20 19.43 -10.98
C ASP A 391 22.83 19.51 -11.66
N TYR A 392 22.39 18.42 -12.31
CA TYR A 392 21.05 18.30 -12.88
C TYR A 392 19.98 18.14 -11.80
N ALA A 393 20.28 17.43 -10.71
CA ALA A 393 19.41 17.32 -9.54
C ALA A 393 19.29 18.67 -8.81
N LYS A 394 20.40 19.39 -8.59
CA LYS A 394 20.39 20.77 -8.08
C LYS A 394 19.57 21.71 -8.97
N ALA A 395 19.66 21.55 -10.29
CA ALA A 395 18.86 22.32 -11.25
C ALA A 395 17.36 21.96 -11.21
N ALA A 396 17.01 20.69 -10.99
CA ALA A 396 15.63 20.23 -10.82
C ALA A 396 14.99 20.80 -9.54
N ILE A 397 15.70 20.80 -8.40
CA ILE A 397 15.25 21.46 -7.17
C ILE A 397 14.95 22.94 -7.43
N ARG A 398 15.89 23.65 -8.07
CA ARG A 398 15.75 25.06 -8.45
C ARG A 398 14.70 25.33 -9.55
N ALA A 399 14.22 24.30 -10.24
CA ALA A 399 13.14 24.40 -11.21
C ALA A 399 11.75 24.21 -10.55
N GLY A 400 11.70 23.57 -9.37
CA GLY A 400 10.50 23.37 -8.58
C GLY A 400 10.13 21.90 -8.30
N ALA A 401 11.07 20.96 -8.38
CA ALA A 401 10.84 19.56 -8.01
C ALA A 401 10.31 19.39 -6.57
N ASP A 402 9.40 18.44 -6.37
CA ASP A 402 8.94 17.93 -5.06
C ASP A 402 9.63 16.62 -4.69
N ILE A 403 9.86 15.76 -5.70
CA ILE A 403 10.49 14.44 -5.53
C ILE A 403 11.64 14.29 -6.54
N LEU A 404 12.82 13.92 -6.06
CA LEU A 404 13.94 13.44 -6.88
C LEU A 404 13.97 11.91 -6.84
N VAL A 405 13.71 11.27 -7.98
CA VAL A 405 13.75 9.80 -8.11
C VAL A 405 15.12 9.32 -8.60
N HIS A 406 15.48 8.09 -8.23
CA HIS A 406 16.82 7.49 -8.29
C HIS A 406 17.89 8.21 -7.43
N GLY A 407 17.62 9.45 -7.01
CA GLY A 407 18.59 10.31 -6.34
C GLY A 407 19.78 10.64 -7.23
N VAL A 408 20.89 11.04 -6.59
CA VAL A 408 22.16 11.28 -7.29
C VAL A 408 22.96 9.99 -7.33
N MET A 409 23.37 9.58 -8.52
CA MET A 409 24.05 8.30 -8.77
C MET A 409 25.52 8.47 -9.18
N THR A 410 25.86 9.56 -9.88
CA THR A 410 27.19 9.75 -10.50
C THR A 410 28.22 10.43 -9.59
N ALA A 411 27.77 11.06 -8.50
CA ALA A 411 28.62 11.72 -7.51
C ALA A 411 28.03 11.61 -6.10
N ALA A 412 28.84 11.91 -5.07
CA ALA A 412 28.31 12.09 -3.71
C ALA A 412 27.42 13.34 -3.65
N ILE A 413 26.32 13.31 -2.89
CA ILE A 413 25.57 14.53 -2.58
C ILE A 413 26.43 15.47 -1.74
N ASP A 414 26.37 16.77 -2.05
CA ASP A 414 27.17 17.79 -1.37
C ASP A 414 26.31 18.72 -0.51
N ARG A 415 26.98 19.63 0.20
CA ARG A 415 26.33 20.61 1.06
C ARG A 415 25.33 21.50 0.32
N GLU A 416 25.62 21.89 -0.93
CA GLU A 416 24.72 22.71 -1.74
C GLU A 416 23.44 21.95 -2.09
N PHE A 417 23.57 20.66 -2.45
CA PHE A 417 22.41 19.78 -2.68
C PHE A 417 21.55 19.64 -1.42
N ILE A 418 22.16 19.40 -0.25
CA ILE A 418 21.45 19.27 1.03
C ILE A 418 20.73 20.58 1.40
N GLU A 419 21.42 21.72 1.32
CA GLU A 419 20.84 23.04 1.63
C GLU A 419 19.69 23.39 0.66
N LEU A 420 19.79 23.02 -0.62
CA LEU A 420 18.71 23.19 -1.59
C LEU A 420 17.53 22.26 -1.29
N ALA A 421 17.76 20.98 -1.01
CA ALA A 421 16.71 20.01 -0.73
C ALA A 421 15.90 20.40 0.53
N GLN A 422 16.58 20.84 1.59
CA GLN A 422 15.95 21.38 2.81
C GLN A 422 15.18 22.68 2.53
N ALA A 423 15.76 23.63 1.79
CA ALA A 423 15.13 24.93 1.53
C ALA A 423 13.91 24.86 0.59
N HIS A 424 13.79 23.78 -0.19
CA HIS A 424 12.68 23.53 -1.12
C HIS A 424 11.78 22.35 -0.68
N ASP A 425 12.00 21.79 0.52
CA ASP A 425 11.20 20.73 1.14
C ASP A 425 11.08 19.42 0.32
N VAL A 426 12.17 19.10 -0.41
CA VAL A 426 12.24 18.05 -1.45
C VAL A 426 12.44 16.66 -0.86
N THR A 427 11.70 15.69 -1.39
CA THR A 427 11.86 14.27 -1.05
C THR A 427 12.91 13.59 -1.92
N TYR A 428 13.83 12.87 -1.29
CA TYR A 428 14.81 12.00 -1.92
C TYR A 428 14.26 10.57 -2.02
N MET A 429 14.24 9.95 -3.21
CA MET A 429 13.69 8.61 -3.43
C MET A 429 14.67 7.76 -4.27
N PRO A 430 15.34 6.74 -3.70
CA PRO A 430 16.57 6.19 -4.27
C PRO A 430 16.40 5.08 -5.33
N THR A 431 15.30 4.30 -5.31
CA THR A 431 15.04 3.18 -6.26
C THR A 431 16.27 2.32 -6.56
N LEU A 432 16.95 1.82 -5.52
CA LEU A 432 18.28 1.20 -5.60
C LEU A 432 18.28 -0.05 -6.50
N THR A 433 17.25 -0.87 -6.38
CA THR A 433 17.07 -2.14 -7.12
C THR A 433 17.01 -1.93 -8.63
N ALA A 434 16.39 -0.84 -9.09
CA ALA A 434 16.25 -0.55 -10.52
C ALA A 434 17.60 -0.59 -11.26
N TYR A 435 18.62 0.07 -10.70
CA TYR A 435 19.97 0.07 -11.27
C TYR A 435 20.67 -1.27 -11.07
N GLU A 436 20.50 -1.91 -9.91
CA GLU A 436 21.07 -3.23 -9.62
C GLU A 436 20.57 -4.32 -10.58
N HIS A 437 19.29 -4.31 -10.94
CA HIS A 437 18.68 -5.24 -11.89
C HIS A 437 19.17 -4.99 -13.32
N TYR A 438 19.24 -3.74 -13.80
CA TYR A 438 19.86 -3.46 -15.11
C TYR A 438 21.33 -3.91 -15.15
N LEU A 439 22.11 -3.62 -14.11
CA LEU A 439 23.50 -4.07 -14.00
C LEU A 439 23.60 -5.61 -14.01
N SER A 440 22.69 -6.30 -13.32
CA SER A 440 22.67 -7.76 -13.24
C SER A 440 22.23 -8.42 -14.55
N ILE A 441 21.27 -7.84 -15.27
CA ILE A 441 20.87 -8.27 -16.63
C ILE A 441 22.07 -8.16 -17.59
N PHE A 442 22.74 -7.01 -17.63
CA PHE A 442 23.92 -6.85 -18.50
C PHE A 442 25.13 -7.70 -18.06
N LYS A 443 25.19 -8.13 -16.81
CA LYS A 443 26.20 -9.10 -16.34
C LYS A 443 25.81 -10.57 -16.53
N GLN A 444 24.58 -10.85 -16.98
CA GLN A 444 24.01 -12.20 -17.04
C GLN A 444 23.99 -12.88 -15.65
N GLN A 445 23.66 -12.08 -14.62
CA GLN A 445 23.70 -12.40 -13.19
C GLN A 445 22.38 -12.09 -12.46
N LEU A 446 21.31 -11.75 -13.17
CA LEU A 446 19.99 -11.57 -12.56
C LEU A 446 19.48 -12.92 -12.01
N THR A 447 19.07 -12.92 -10.74
CA THR A 447 18.48 -14.08 -10.06
C THR A 447 17.33 -13.63 -9.18
N PHE A 448 16.14 -14.20 -9.37
CA PHE A 448 14.98 -13.91 -8.54
C PHE A 448 15.03 -14.69 -7.23
N THR A 449 14.61 -14.09 -6.12
CA THR A 449 14.65 -14.72 -4.79
C THR A 449 13.48 -15.68 -4.57
N GLU A 450 13.51 -16.50 -3.52
CA GLU A 450 12.42 -17.45 -3.21
C GLU A 450 11.06 -16.76 -3.01
N PHE A 451 11.07 -15.51 -2.54
CA PHE A 451 9.87 -14.67 -2.42
C PHE A 451 9.32 -14.27 -3.80
N GLU A 452 10.17 -13.75 -4.68
CA GLU A 452 9.78 -13.38 -6.05
C GLU A 452 9.33 -14.60 -6.87
N GLN A 453 10.03 -15.74 -6.74
CA GLN A 453 9.65 -17.00 -7.38
C GLN A 453 8.31 -17.55 -6.88
N ARG A 454 7.88 -17.19 -5.66
CA ARG A 454 6.59 -17.60 -5.09
C ARG A 454 5.43 -16.69 -5.50
N PHE A 455 5.68 -15.39 -5.65
CA PHE A 455 4.63 -14.37 -5.75
C PHE A 455 4.58 -13.59 -7.08
N ALA A 456 5.57 -13.70 -7.97
CA ALA A 456 5.53 -13.05 -9.29
C ALA A 456 4.89 -13.93 -10.37
N ASP A 457 4.26 -13.30 -11.37
CA ASP A 457 3.69 -14.01 -12.53
C ASP A 457 4.79 -14.73 -13.34
N ALA A 458 4.54 -16.02 -13.61
CA ALA A 458 5.46 -16.89 -14.32
C ALA A 458 5.81 -16.41 -15.74
N TYR A 459 4.97 -15.63 -16.44
CA TYR A 459 5.35 -15.00 -17.71
C TYR A 459 6.57 -14.09 -17.53
N VAL A 460 6.58 -13.26 -16.48
CA VAL A 460 7.63 -12.29 -16.24
C VAL A 460 8.94 -13.01 -15.91
N LEU A 461 8.88 -14.00 -15.02
CA LEU A 461 10.05 -14.83 -14.65
C LEU A 461 10.61 -15.60 -15.87
N ASN A 462 9.77 -16.27 -16.65
CA ASN A 462 10.20 -17.06 -17.80
C ASN A 462 10.77 -16.20 -18.94
N SER A 463 10.35 -14.93 -19.08
CA SER A 463 10.89 -14.02 -20.10
C SER A 463 12.42 -13.83 -20.00
N PHE A 464 12.98 -13.90 -18.79
CA PHE A 464 14.43 -13.82 -18.58
C PHE A 464 15.17 -15.12 -18.93
N VAL A 465 14.52 -16.28 -18.74
CA VAL A 465 15.04 -17.57 -19.21
C VAL A 465 15.09 -17.58 -20.73
N GLU A 466 14.00 -17.18 -21.40
CA GLU A 466 13.94 -17.09 -22.86
C GLU A 466 14.99 -16.12 -23.42
N LEU A 467 15.15 -14.93 -22.80
CA LEU A 467 16.20 -13.97 -23.17
C LEU A 467 17.60 -14.57 -23.05
N GLN A 468 17.90 -15.29 -21.96
CA GLN A 468 19.21 -15.88 -21.71
C GLN A 468 19.53 -17.03 -22.68
N GLU A 469 18.55 -17.88 -23.01
CA GLU A 469 18.71 -18.93 -24.01
C GLU A 469 18.90 -18.39 -25.43
N ASN A 470 18.36 -17.19 -25.72
CA ASN A 470 18.28 -16.64 -27.08
C ASN A 470 19.05 -15.31 -27.28
N LEU A 471 20.06 -15.01 -26.46
CA LEU A 471 20.89 -13.79 -26.58
C LEU A 471 21.33 -13.41 -28.02
N PRO A 472 21.69 -14.33 -28.94
CA PRO A 472 22.05 -13.97 -30.32
C PRO A 472 20.94 -13.33 -31.16
N ALA A 473 19.67 -13.41 -30.74
CA ALA A 473 18.51 -12.80 -31.40
C ALA A 473 18.22 -11.34 -30.95
N THR A 474 18.97 -10.83 -29.98
CA THR A 474 18.85 -9.44 -29.48
C THR A 474 19.56 -8.43 -30.39
N GLU A 475 19.19 -7.15 -30.32
CA GLU A 475 19.92 -6.07 -31.01
C GLU A 475 21.41 -6.02 -30.62
N GLN A 476 22.28 -5.70 -31.59
CA GLN A 476 23.74 -5.74 -31.45
C GLN A 476 24.27 -4.99 -30.21
N MET A 477 23.60 -3.91 -29.78
CA MET A 477 24.03 -3.15 -28.60
C MET A 477 23.89 -3.95 -27.29
N PHE A 478 22.83 -4.75 -27.16
CA PHE A 478 22.65 -5.63 -26.00
C PHE A 478 23.68 -6.76 -25.99
N GLN A 479 24.06 -7.29 -27.16
CA GLN A 479 25.15 -8.26 -27.31
C GLN A 479 26.53 -7.67 -26.94
N ILE A 480 26.74 -6.37 -27.17
CA ILE A 480 27.94 -5.65 -26.73
C ILE A 480 27.92 -5.48 -25.21
N PHE A 481 26.80 -5.07 -24.62
CA PHE A 481 26.69 -4.90 -23.17
C PHE A 481 26.88 -6.23 -22.43
N THR A 482 26.17 -7.30 -22.82
CA THR A 482 26.27 -8.63 -22.20
C THR A 482 27.64 -9.29 -22.34
N ARG A 483 28.48 -8.86 -23.29
CA ARG A 483 29.88 -9.28 -23.42
C ARG A 483 30.86 -8.48 -22.56
N TYR A 484 30.68 -7.15 -22.43
CA TYR A 484 31.70 -6.27 -21.83
C TYR A 484 31.32 -5.69 -20.45
N VAL A 485 30.04 -5.62 -20.08
CA VAL A 485 29.62 -5.21 -18.73
C VAL A 485 30.04 -6.20 -17.63
N PRO A 486 30.23 -7.53 -17.87
CA PRO A 486 30.93 -8.40 -16.91
C PRO A 486 32.35 -7.95 -16.55
N LEU A 487 33.02 -7.17 -17.42
CA LEU A 487 34.44 -6.82 -17.32
C LEU A 487 34.71 -5.42 -16.72
N VAL A 488 33.67 -4.62 -16.48
CA VAL A 488 33.77 -3.25 -15.94
C VAL A 488 34.29 -3.18 -14.51
N ASP A 489 34.06 -4.21 -13.69
CA ASP A 489 34.58 -4.31 -12.32
C ASP A 489 35.69 -5.37 -12.21
N ALA A 490 36.17 -5.91 -13.34
CA ALA A 490 37.24 -6.91 -13.39
C ALA A 490 38.61 -6.30 -13.07
N SER A 491 39.53 -7.15 -12.60
CA SER A 491 40.86 -6.75 -12.13
C SER A 491 41.72 -6.12 -13.24
N PRO A 492 42.74 -5.31 -12.90
CA PRO A 492 43.69 -4.77 -13.88
C PRO A 492 44.37 -5.85 -14.72
N GLU A 493 44.56 -7.04 -14.14
CA GLU A 493 45.18 -8.20 -14.79
C GLU A 493 44.25 -8.79 -15.86
N GLU A 494 42.97 -9.03 -15.53
CA GLU A 494 41.95 -9.48 -16.49
C GLU A 494 41.72 -8.45 -17.60
N ARG A 495 41.61 -7.16 -17.26
CA ARG A 495 41.50 -6.07 -18.25
C ARG A 495 42.73 -6.00 -19.16
N SER A 496 43.93 -6.33 -18.69
CA SER A 496 45.15 -6.31 -19.50
C SER A 496 45.20 -7.38 -20.59
N ALA A 497 44.43 -8.46 -20.45
CA ALA A 497 44.31 -9.52 -21.46
C ALA A 497 43.40 -9.12 -22.66
N LEU A 498 42.60 -8.07 -22.51
CA LEU A 498 41.71 -7.54 -23.55
C LEU A 498 42.52 -6.74 -24.60
N SER A 499 42.04 -6.69 -25.84
CA SER A 499 42.63 -5.79 -26.85
C SER A 499 42.41 -4.32 -26.50
N ALA A 500 43.24 -3.41 -27.02
CA ALA A 500 43.12 -1.97 -26.74
C ALA A 500 41.75 -1.38 -27.14
N GLN A 501 41.07 -1.96 -28.13
CA GLN A 501 39.69 -1.57 -28.50
C GLN A 501 38.68 -2.04 -27.44
N GLU A 502 38.82 -3.27 -26.93
CA GLU A 502 37.94 -3.82 -25.90
C GLU A 502 38.15 -3.10 -24.55
N GLN A 503 39.39 -2.77 -24.19
CA GLN A 503 39.70 -1.93 -23.03
C GLN A 503 38.99 -0.56 -23.13
N ALA A 504 39.01 0.08 -24.31
CA ALA A 504 38.32 1.34 -24.54
C ALA A 504 36.78 1.23 -24.50
N ILE A 505 36.21 0.06 -24.84
CA ILE A 505 34.77 -0.22 -24.68
C ILE A 505 34.44 -0.40 -23.19
N VAL A 506 35.19 -1.24 -22.48
CA VAL A 506 35.01 -1.48 -21.04
C VAL A 506 35.12 -0.19 -20.24
N GLN A 507 36.09 0.69 -20.56
CA GLN A 507 36.24 2.00 -19.91
C GLN A 507 35.03 2.94 -20.12
N GLN A 508 34.34 2.86 -21.26
CA GLN A 508 33.12 3.62 -21.50
C GLN A 508 31.92 3.04 -20.73
N LEU A 509 31.85 1.71 -20.62
CA LEU A 509 30.79 1.03 -19.88
C LEU A 509 30.97 1.15 -18.35
N GLU A 510 32.19 1.20 -17.85
CA GLU A 510 32.53 1.40 -16.43
C GLU A 510 31.97 2.72 -15.86
N ALA A 511 31.84 3.76 -16.70
CA ALA A 511 31.23 5.03 -16.32
C ALA A 511 29.70 4.99 -16.19
N LEU A 512 29.06 3.90 -16.61
CA LEU A 512 27.59 3.74 -16.68
C LEU A 512 27.10 2.53 -15.86
N PHE A 513 27.87 1.44 -15.83
CA PHE A 513 27.46 0.12 -15.36
C PHE A 513 28.54 -0.48 -14.45
N SER A 514 28.75 0.07 -13.25
CA SER A 514 29.75 -0.42 -12.28
C SER A 514 29.16 -0.55 -10.88
N GLN A 515 29.64 -1.55 -10.12
CA GLN A 515 29.33 -1.70 -8.70
C GLN A 515 29.66 -0.43 -7.87
N ARG A 516 30.59 0.42 -8.33
CA ARG A 516 30.86 1.73 -7.72
C ARG A 516 29.62 2.63 -7.68
N ILE A 517 28.76 2.59 -8.69
CA ILE A 517 27.58 3.46 -8.80
C ILE A 517 26.50 3.04 -7.78
N LEU A 518 26.39 1.75 -7.44
CA LEU A 518 25.57 1.29 -6.30
C LEU A 518 26.13 1.79 -4.96
N GLN A 519 27.45 1.72 -4.76
CA GLN A 519 28.08 2.21 -3.52
C GLN A 519 27.94 3.73 -3.33
N VAL A 520 27.88 4.51 -4.42
CA VAL A 520 27.53 5.94 -4.38
C VAL A 520 26.08 6.14 -3.93
N GLN A 521 25.12 5.42 -4.53
CA GLN A 521 23.70 5.51 -4.16
C GLN A 521 23.46 5.12 -2.69
N PHE A 522 24.05 4.01 -2.21
CA PHE A 522 23.97 3.57 -0.81
C PHE A 522 24.52 4.64 0.15
N SER A 523 25.64 5.29 -0.24
CA SER A 523 26.25 6.36 0.56
C SER A 523 25.40 7.63 0.56
N ASN A 524 24.78 7.98 -0.57
CA ASN A 524 23.90 9.14 -0.70
C ASN A 524 22.57 8.98 0.05
N LEU A 525 22.01 7.76 0.08
CA LEU A 525 20.82 7.46 0.88
C LEU A 525 21.09 7.67 2.38
N ARG A 526 22.21 7.15 2.90
CA ARG A 526 22.63 7.43 4.29
C ARG A 526 22.86 8.92 4.51
N ALA A 527 23.59 9.60 3.62
CA ALA A 527 23.86 11.03 3.76
C ALA A 527 22.58 11.90 3.73
N ALA A 528 21.55 11.48 2.98
CA ALA A 528 20.23 12.14 2.98
C ALA A 528 19.51 11.97 4.34
N LEU A 529 19.52 10.77 4.90
CA LEU A 529 18.95 10.46 6.23
C LEU A 529 19.71 11.17 7.35
N GLU A 530 21.05 11.10 7.35
CA GLU A 530 21.94 11.79 8.30
C GLU A 530 21.78 13.32 8.26
N ALA A 531 21.47 13.88 7.09
CA ALA A 531 21.17 15.29 6.91
C ALA A 531 19.72 15.69 7.23
N GLY A 532 18.86 14.73 7.63
CA GLY A 532 17.45 14.99 7.94
C GLY A 532 16.63 15.46 6.74
N LEU A 533 16.95 15.00 5.53
CA LEU A 533 16.10 15.23 4.35
C LEU A 533 14.81 14.41 4.47
N LYS A 534 13.73 14.83 3.79
CA LYS A 534 12.61 13.92 3.50
C LYS A 534 13.12 12.78 2.63
N VAL A 535 12.83 11.55 3.02
CA VAL A 535 13.16 10.35 2.26
C VAL A 535 11.89 9.54 2.02
N GLY A 536 11.66 9.19 0.75
CA GLY A 536 10.55 8.36 0.29
C GLY A 536 11.06 7.03 -0.26
N PHE A 537 10.20 6.02 -0.23
CA PHE A 537 10.49 4.68 -0.75
C PHE A 537 9.87 4.48 -2.13
N GLY A 538 10.58 3.86 -3.06
CA GLY A 538 10.02 3.49 -4.36
C GLY A 538 10.87 2.45 -5.06
N THR A 539 10.25 1.59 -5.87
CA THR A 539 10.95 0.46 -6.52
C THR A 539 11.45 0.74 -7.94
N ASP A 540 10.78 1.64 -8.69
CA ASP A 540 10.81 1.72 -10.16
C ASP A 540 10.26 0.45 -10.84
N ALA A 541 9.36 -0.29 -10.16
CA ALA A 541 8.80 -1.55 -10.65
C ALA A 541 8.01 -1.40 -11.95
N GLY A 542 8.17 -2.38 -12.83
CA GLY A 542 7.79 -2.33 -14.24
C GLY A 542 9.02 -2.31 -15.15
N ASN A 543 10.17 -1.78 -14.70
CA ASN A 543 11.44 -1.94 -15.43
C ASN A 543 11.89 -3.43 -15.45
N PRO A 544 12.62 -3.90 -16.48
CA PRO A 544 13.08 -5.29 -16.58
C PRO A 544 13.76 -5.80 -15.30
N GLY A 545 13.26 -6.91 -14.77
CA GLY A 545 13.74 -7.55 -13.54
C GLY A 545 13.27 -6.88 -12.25
N THR A 546 12.63 -5.71 -12.33
CA THR A 546 12.07 -5.00 -11.17
C THR A 546 10.56 -5.22 -11.16
N LEU A 547 10.16 -6.30 -10.51
CA LEU A 547 8.84 -6.91 -10.61
C LEU A 547 7.77 -6.12 -9.83
N HIS A 548 6.55 -6.02 -10.37
CA HIS A 548 5.43 -5.37 -9.65
C HIS A 548 5.11 -6.09 -8.33
N ALA A 549 4.69 -5.30 -7.34
CA ALA A 549 4.45 -5.66 -5.94
C ALA A 549 5.68 -6.24 -5.20
N VAL A 550 6.24 -7.36 -5.68
CA VAL A 550 7.26 -8.14 -4.95
C VAL A 550 8.62 -7.43 -4.84
N ALA A 551 8.99 -6.53 -5.77
CA ALA A 551 10.30 -5.84 -5.73
C ALA A 551 10.49 -4.95 -4.50
N VAL A 552 9.41 -4.60 -3.76
CA VAL A 552 9.53 -3.93 -2.46
C VAL A 552 10.38 -4.76 -1.48
N ALA A 553 10.34 -6.10 -1.57
CA ALA A 553 11.17 -6.98 -0.75
C ALA A 553 12.66 -6.79 -1.01
N GLU A 554 13.07 -6.69 -2.28
CA GLU A 554 14.46 -6.49 -2.68
C GLU A 554 14.93 -5.05 -2.42
N GLU A 555 14.05 -4.05 -2.56
CA GLU A 555 14.37 -2.65 -2.24
C GLU A 555 14.56 -2.47 -0.72
N ILE A 556 13.74 -3.11 0.13
CA ILE A 556 13.98 -3.19 1.59
C ILE A 556 15.37 -3.78 1.86
N ARG A 557 15.74 -4.89 1.19
CA ARG A 557 17.06 -5.52 1.33
C ARG A 557 18.20 -4.66 0.75
N ALA A 558 17.95 -3.82 -0.25
CA ALA A 558 18.92 -2.85 -0.76
C ALA A 558 19.19 -1.74 0.28
N TRP A 559 18.15 -1.25 0.95
CA TRP A 559 18.28 -0.27 2.04
C TRP A 559 19.00 -0.86 3.27
N GLN A 560 18.69 -2.11 3.64
CA GLN A 560 19.44 -2.85 4.66
C GLN A 560 20.92 -3.03 4.28
N ARG A 561 21.22 -3.36 3.01
CA ARG A 561 22.61 -3.45 2.50
C ARG A 561 23.32 -2.09 2.44
N ALA A 562 22.58 -0.99 2.27
CA ALA A 562 23.10 0.36 2.43
C ALA A 562 23.36 0.73 3.91
N GLY A 563 22.86 -0.05 4.87
CA GLY A 563 23.00 0.19 6.30
C GLY A 563 21.94 1.12 6.89
N VAL A 564 20.75 1.19 6.27
CA VAL A 564 19.57 1.87 6.81
C VAL A 564 18.83 0.93 7.76
N ASP A 565 18.34 1.47 8.89
CA ASP A 565 17.61 0.69 9.88
C ASP A 565 16.12 0.46 9.52
N ALA A 566 15.50 -0.46 10.26
CA ALA A 566 14.12 -0.87 10.09
C ALA A 566 13.11 0.28 10.25
N ALA A 567 13.36 1.22 11.16
CA ALA A 567 12.46 2.34 11.41
C ALA A 567 12.51 3.37 10.29
N ALA A 568 13.70 3.69 9.77
CA ALA A 568 13.83 4.57 8.61
C ALA A 568 13.21 3.96 7.34
N ILE A 569 13.33 2.64 7.13
CA ILE A 569 12.65 1.92 6.04
C ILE A 569 11.12 2.00 6.21
N PHE A 570 10.61 1.67 7.40
CA PHE A 570 9.17 1.71 7.69
C PHE A 570 8.58 3.11 7.55
N GLN A 571 9.28 4.14 8.05
CA GLN A 571 8.87 5.53 7.92
C GLN A 571 8.83 5.96 6.45
N ALA A 572 9.83 5.61 5.63
CA ALA A 572 9.84 5.94 4.20
C ALA A 572 8.68 5.30 3.42
N LEU A 573 8.37 4.02 3.70
CA LEU A 573 7.24 3.28 3.13
C LEU A 573 5.85 3.78 3.55
N THR A 574 5.76 4.57 4.61
CA THR A 574 4.49 5.05 5.18
C THR A 574 4.40 6.58 5.20
N ILE A 575 4.87 7.25 6.27
CA ILE A 575 4.75 8.70 6.45
C ILE A 575 5.63 9.49 5.47
N GLY A 576 6.81 8.98 5.10
CA GLY A 576 7.73 9.60 4.14
C GLY A 576 7.09 9.74 2.76
N ASN A 577 6.54 8.64 2.24
CA ASN A 577 5.77 8.69 0.99
C ASN A 577 4.46 9.49 1.12
N ALA A 578 3.74 9.41 2.24
CA ALA A 578 2.56 10.26 2.43
C ALA A 578 2.91 11.76 2.44
N LEU A 579 4.10 12.15 2.93
CA LEU A 579 4.64 13.51 2.85
C LEU A 579 5.17 13.88 1.46
N ALA A 580 5.60 12.91 0.65
CA ALA A 580 6.08 13.12 -0.71
C ALA A 580 4.95 13.48 -1.70
N PHE A 581 3.73 12.99 -1.43
CA PHE A 581 2.55 13.14 -2.30
C PHE A 581 1.42 13.99 -1.68
N ASP A 582 1.72 14.81 -0.66
CA ASP A 582 0.76 15.64 0.08
C ASP A 582 -0.44 14.88 0.72
N MET A 583 -0.33 13.56 0.86
CA MET A 583 -1.33 12.66 1.48
C MET A 583 -1.17 12.50 3.00
N ALA A 584 -0.20 13.19 3.62
CA ALA A 584 0.13 13.04 5.04
C ALA A 584 -0.99 13.47 6.02
N GLN A 585 -2.05 14.12 5.55
CA GLN A 585 -3.26 14.33 6.35
C GLN A 585 -4.14 13.07 6.34
N GLN A 586 -4.30 12.41 5.19
CA GLN A 586 -5.22 11.29 4.96
C GLN A 586 -4.62 9.92 5.32
N GLN A 587 -3.36 9.65 4.94
CA GLN A 587 -2.69 8.34 5.09
C GLN A 587 -1.33 8.47 5.80
N GLY A 588 -0.48 7.43 5.74
CA GLY A 588 0.87 7.41 6.31
C GLY A 588 0.94 7.41 7.84
N GLY A 589 -0.17 7.14 8.53
CA GLY A 589 -0.23 7.16 10.00
C GLY A 589 -1.53 6.57 10.53
N ILE A 590 -1.57 6.19 11.81
CA ILE A 590 -2.78 5.71 12.50
C ILE A 590 -3.20 6.78 13.52
N ALA A 591 -4.22 7.58 13.17
CA ALA A 591 -4.71 8.68 14.00
C ALA A 591 -6.15 9.06 13.63
N GLN A 592 -6.86 9.71 14.55
CA GLN A 592 -8.20 10.26 14.32
C GLN A 592 -8.22 11.19 13.08
N GLY A 593 -9.26 11.06 12.26
CA GLY A 593 -9.49 11.85 11.04
C GLY A 593 -8.69 11.40 9.81
N LYS A 594 -7.83 10.38 9.94
CA LYS A 594 -7.19 9.71 8.80
C LYS A 594 -8.14 8.73 8.13
N THR A 595 -7.88 8.39 6.87
CA THR A 595 -8.54 7.28 6.18
C THR A 595 -8.17 5.97 6.87
N ALA A 596 -9.15 5.08 7.05
CA ALA A 596 -8.96 3.75 7.61
C ALA A 596 -8.32 2.79 6.58
N THR A 597 -7.06 3.08 6.23
CA THR A 597 -6.22 2.30 5.31
C THR A 597 -4.96 1.83 6.05
N PHE A 598 -4.94 0.55 6.42
CA PHE A 598 -3.96 -0.02 7.36
C PHE A 598 -3.83 -1.53 7.19
N ASN A 599 -2.71 -2.09 7.65
CA ASN A 599 -2.44 -3.54 7.62
C ASN A 599 -2.32 -4.08 9.06
N LEU A 600 -2.67 -5.35 9.25
CA LEU A 600 -2.34 -6.12 10.47
C LEU A 600 -1.23 -7.13 10.17
N LEU A 601 -0.16 -7.13 10.97
CA LEU A 601 0.98 -8.03 10.86
C LEU A 601 1.11 -8.93 12.10
N GLN A 602 1.57 -10.18 11.95
CA GLN A 602 1.85 -11.08 13.09
C GLN A 602 3.19 -10.80 13.81
N ARG A 603 4.02 -9.89 13.30
CA ARG A 603 5.40 -9.68 13.77
C ARG A 603 5.78 -8.21 13.68
N ASP A 604 6.66 -7.75 14.57
CA ASP A 604 7.11 -6.36 14.62
C ASP A 604 7.95 -6.00 13.37
N PRO A 605 7.52 -5.05 12.54
CA PRO A 605 8.28 -4.63 11.36
C PRO A 605 9.55 -3.83 11.70
N LEU A 606 9.71 -3.39 12.95
CA LEU A 606 10.95 -2.78 13.44
C LEU A 606 12.00 -3.83 13.86
N GLU A 607 11.59 -5.08 14.12
CA GLU A 607 12.49 -6.22 14.33
C GLU A 607 12.76 -6.99 13.03
N ASP A 608 11.73 -7.21 12.19
CA ASP A 608 11.87 -7.77 10.84
C ASP A 608 11.14 -6.94 9.77
N PRO A 609 11.84 -6.08 9.01
CA PRO A 609 11.28 -5.34 7.88
C PRO A 609 10.63 -6.19 6.79
N GLN A 610 10.92 -7.48 6.67
CA GLN A 610 10.23 -8.36 5.71
C GLN A 610 8.79 -8.68 6.16
N ALA A 611 8.45 -8.52 7.45
CA ALA A 611 7.08 -8.67 7.95
C ALA A 611 6.11 -7.64 7.35
N LEU A 612 6.61 -6.50 6.85
CA LEU A 612 5.80 -5.48 6.17
C LEU A 612 5.00 -6.05 4.98
N LEU A 613 5.56 -7.05 4.28
CA LEU A 613 4.96 -7.68 3.09
C LEU A 613 4.26 -9.01 3.41
N ALA A 614 3.99 -9.29 4.69
CA ALA A 614 3.24 -10.45 5.15
C ALA A 614 2.06 -10.04 6.05
N PRO A 615 1.10 -9.23 5.56
CA PRO A 615 -0.07 -8.86 6.33
C PRO A 615 -1.07 -10.02 6.45
N THR A 616 -1.68 -10.18 7.62
CA THR A 616 -2.84 -11.08 7.79
C THR A 616 -4.13 -10.44 7.31
N HIS A 617 -4.23 -9.11 7.42
CA HIS A 617 -5.39 -8.33 6.99
C HIS A 617 -4.92 -7.02 6.37
N VAL A 618 -5.59 -6.59 5.31
CA VAL A 618 -5.39 -5.27 4.69
C VAL A 618 -6.73 -4.56 4.57
N PHE A 619 -6.78 -3.38 5.17
CA PHE A 619 -7.92 -2.48 5.13
C PHE A 619 -7.63 -1.31 4.21
N GLN A 620 -8.63 -0.88 3.46
CA GLN A 620 -8.58 0.28 2.58
C GLN A 620 -9.91 1.03 2.64
N GLY A 621 -9.89 2.30 3.04
CA GLY A 621 -11.11 3.10 3.20
C GLY A 621 -12.15 2.43 4.11
N GLY A 622 -11.72 1.86 5.24
CA GLY A 622 -12.57 1.17 6.22
C GLY A 622 -13.09 -0.20 5.79
N SER A 623 -12.86 -0.59 4.53
CA SER A 623 -13.22 -1.90 3.97
C SER A 623 -12.06 -2.89 4.13
N LEU A 624 -12.37 -4.12 4.52
CA LEU A 624 -11.40 -5.22 4.53
C LEU A 624 -11.29 -5.74 3.09
N VAL A 625 -10.12 -5.58 2.45
CA VAL A 625 -9.91 -5.91 1.03
C VAL A 625 -9.07 -7.16 0.82
N TYR A 626 -8.29 -7.59 1.83
CA TYR A 626 -7.57 -8.85 1.81
C TYR A 626 -7.47 -9.43 3.23
N VAL A 627 -7.56 -10.77 3.30
CA VAL A 627 -7.27 -11.60 4.47
C VAL A 627 -6.34 -12.72 4.00
N ALA A 628 -5.28 -13.00 4.76
CA ALA A 628 -4.44 -14.15 4.52
C ALA A 628 -5.17 -15.44 4.90
N ASP A 629 -5.18 -16.40 3.97
CA ASP A 629 -5.61 -17.78 4.21
C ASP A 629 -4.48 -18.57 4.91
N ASP A 630 -4.82 -19.64 5.63
CA ASP A 630 -3.88 -20.50 6.39
C ASP A 630 -2.91 -21.30 5.47
N SER A 631 -2.88 -21.00 4.17
CA SER A 631 -2.08 -21.68 3.13
C SER A 631 -0.82 -20.92 2.68
N LEU A 632 -0.51 -19.77 3.31
CA LEU A 632 0.62 -18.88 2.95
C LEU A 632 1.83 -18.97 3.89
#